data_AF-A0A4Y2HG79-F1
#
_entry.id   AF-A0A4Y2HG79-F1
#
_cell.length_a   1.000
_cell.length_b   1.000
_cell.length_c   1.000
_cell.angle_alpha   90.00
_cell.angle_beta   90.00
_cell.angle_gamma   90.00
#
_symmetry.space_group_name_H-M   'P 1'
#
loop_
_entity.id
_entity.type
_entity.pdbx_description
1 polymer ?
#
loop_
_entity_poly.entity_id
_entity_poly.type
_entity_poly.pdbx_seq_one_letter_code
_entity_poly.pdbx_strand_id
1 'polypeptide(L)'
;MYSVEWQKRGLPHAHILIWFVDKIRAEDINSLISVEIPDPSTDQLLFDIVTTNMIHGPCGILNRSSPCMVDGKCTKRFPKDFINDTVTHIDGYPIYRRRSTENGGQSFIKTISNADIDIDNRWVVPYSPLLSKTFNAHINVESCSSVKSI
;
A
#
# COMPACT_ATOMS: atom_id res chain seq x y z
N MET A 1 3.53 2.72 17.57
CA MET A 1 2.34 3.55 17.85
C MET A 1 1.25 3.11 16.89
N TYR A 2 0.00 2.92 17.29
CA TYR A 2 -1.07 2.54 16.36
C TYR A 2 -2.27 3.46 16.55
N SER A 3 -2.94 3.80 15.45
CA SER A 3 -4.22 4.52 15.45
C SER A 3 -5.26 3.63 14.80
N VAL A 4 -6.41 3.47 15.45
CA VAL A 4 -7.57 2.76 14.91
C VAL A 4 -8.64 3.80 14.62
N GLU A 5 -9.00 3.93 13.35
CA GLU A 5 -10.00 4.91 12.90
C GLU A 5 -11.15 4.19 12.22
N TRP A 6 -12.36 4.41 12.71
CA TRP A 6 -13.58 3.92 12.07
C TRP A 6 -13.93 4.80 10.87
N GLN A 7 -13.74 4.29 9.65
CA GLN A 7 -14.24 4.97 8.45
C GLN A 7 -15.74 4.73 8.29
N LYS A 8 -16.47 5.74 7.82
CA LYS A 8 -17.95 5.77 7.63
C LYS A 8 -18.53 4.69 6.70
N ARG A 9 -17.74 3.72 6.24
CA ARG A 9 -18.13 2.65 5.31
C ARG A 9 -18.27 1.28 5.98
N GLY A 10 -18.21 1.19 7.31
CA GLY A 10 -18.50 -0.03 8.06
C GLY A 10 -17.45 -1.14 7.97
N LEU A 11 -16.32 -0.89 7.29
CA LEU A 11 -15.19 -1.81 7.22
C LEU A 11 -14.16 -1.46 8.31
N PRO A 12 -13.63 -2.46 9.04
CA PRO A 12 -12.53 -2.23 9.98
C PRO A 12 -11.33 -1.64 9.23
N HIS A 13 -10.79 -0.55 9.79
CA HIS A 13 -9.65 0.18 9.23
C HIS A 13 -8.67 0.53 10.35
N ALA A 14 -7.38 0.30 10.11
CA ALA A 14 -6.34 0.63 11.07
C ALA A 14 -5.11 1.19 10.35
N HIS A 15 -4.44 2.14 11.01
CA HIS A 15 -3.16 2.67 10.60
C HIS A 15 -2.12 2.34 11.67
N ILE A 16 -1.17 1.46 11.34
CA ILE A 16 -0.21 0.92 12.29
C ILE A 16 1.18 1.46 11.94
N LEU A 17 1.79 2.20 12.87
CA LEU A 17 3.17 2.64 12.77
C LEU A 17 4.06 1.73 13.63
N ILE A 18 4.95 0.99 12.97
CA ILE A 18 5.88 0.09 13.64
C ILE A 18 7.21 0.81 13.84
N TRP A 19 7.67 0.83 15.09
CA TRP A 19 8.94 1.42 15.52
C TRP A 19 9.86 0.30 15.96
N PHE A 20 11.01 0.17 15.31
CA PHE A 20 11.99 -0.85 15.65
C PHE A 20 13.02 -0.29 16.63
N VAL A 21 13.38 -1.08 17.64
CA VAL A 21 14.40 -0.72 18.64
C VAL A 21 15.77 -0.59 17.98
N ASP A 22 16.09 -1.56 17.12
CA ASP A 22 17.31 -1.59 16.33
C ASP A 22 17.05 -1.18 14.88
N LYS A 23 18.10 -0.69 14.21
CA LYS A 23 18.05 -0.43 12.78
C LYS A 23 17.90 -1.76 12.03
N ILE A 24 16.72 -2.00 11.48
CA ILE A 24 16.42 -3.19 10.69
C ILE A 24 16.90 -3.05 9.24
N ARG A 25 17.20 -4.19 8.60
CA ARG A 25 17.61 -4.21 7.19
C ARG A 25 16.39 -4.06 6.29
N ALA A 26 16.61 -3.62 5.05
CA ALA A 26 15.57 -3.52 4.05
C ALA A 26 14.84 -4.87 3.82
N GLU A 27 15.58 -5.97 3.88
CA GLU A 27 15.06 -7.34 3.76
C GLU A 27 14.08 -7.68 4.90
N ASP A 28 14.39 -7.29 6.13
CA ASP A 28 13.52 -7.50 7.29
C ASP A 28 12.21 -6.71 7.13
N ILE A 29 12.30 -5.47 6.61
CA ILE A 29 11.12 -4.65 6.30
C ILE A 29 10.23 -5.36 5.28
N ASN A 30 10.83 -5.88 4.20
CA ASN A 30 10.10 -6.55 3.12
C ASN A 30 9.34 -7.80 3.60
N SER A 31 9.82 -8.45 4.65
CA SER A 31 9.12 -9.60 5.25
C SER A 31 7.86 -9.21 6.03
N LEU A 32 7.81 -7.95 6.51
CA LEU A 32 6.74 -7.46 7.38
C LEU A 32 5.72 -6.59 6.62
N ILE A 33 6.20 -5.80 5.67
CA ILE A 33 5.44 -4.79 4.93
C ILE A 33 5.68 -4.97 3.43
N SER A 34 4.59 -5.02 2.67
CA SER A 34 4.58 -5.06 1.21
C SER A 34 3.78 -3.88 0.66
N VAL A 35 4.16 -3.43 -0.55
CA VAL A 35 3.39 -2.52 -1.39
C VAL A 35 3.19 -3.12 -2.79
N GLU A 36 3.23 -4.44 -2.89
CA GLU A 36 3.06 -5.17 -4.15
C GLU A 36 1.79 -6.02 -4.10
N ILE A 37 1.12 -6.14 -5.24
CA ILE A 37 0.03 -7.09 -5.46
C ILE A 37 0.64 -8.50 -5.36
N PRO A 38 0.11 -9.39 -4.50
CA PRO A 38 0.56 -10.78 -4.38
C PRO A 38 0.42 -11.54 -5.70
N ASP A 39 1.22 -12.59 -5.90
CA ASP A 39 0.98 -13.50 -7.02
C ASP A 39 -0.16 -14.46 -6.66
N PRO A 40 -1.30 -14.44 -7.39
CA PRO A 40 -2.46 -15.29 -7.10
C PRO A 40 -2.14 -16.79 -7.21
N SER A 41 -1.12 -17.18 -7.98
CA SER A 41 -0.67 -18.58 -8.05
C SER A 41 0.01 -19.07 -6.76
N THR A 42 0.52 -18.14 -5.95
CA THR A 42 1.17 -18.44 -4.66
C THR A 42 0.26 -18.21 -3.45
N ASP A 43 -0.53 -17.15 -3.44
CA ASP A 43 -1.44 -16.81 -2.34
C ASP A 43 -2.67 -16.06 -2.87
N GLN A 44 -3.63 -16.83 -3.42
CA GLN A 44 -4.89 -16.30 -3.93
C GLN A 44 -5.68 -15.52 -2.86
N LEU A 45 -5.69 -16.00 -1.62
CA LEU A 45 -6.40 -15.33 -0.53
C LEU A 45 -5.84 -13.93 -0.28
N LEU A 46 -4.51 -13.80 -0.18
CA LEU A 46 -3.90 -12.49 0.01
C LEU A 46 -4.11 -11.60 -1.23
N PHE A 47 -4.06 -12.15 -2.44
CA PHE A 47 -4.36 -11.41 -3.67
C PHE A 47 -5.77 -10.80 -3.62
N ASP A 48 -6.79 -11.59 -3.28
CA ASP A 48 -8.18 -11.12 -3.19
C ASP A 48 -8.33 -10.01 -2.14
N ILE A 49 -7.69 -10.18 -0.98
CA ILE A 49 -7.69 -9.18 0.11
C ILE A 49 -7.00 -7.89 -0.32
N VAL A 50 -5.82 -7.98 -0.94
CA VAL A 50 -5.03 -6.80 -1.33
C VAL A 50 -5.72 -6.03 -2.44
N THR A 51 -6.20 -6.71 -3.48
CA THR A 51 -6.89 -6.08 -4.62
C THR A 51 -8.22 -5.43 -4.23
N THR A 52 -8.87 -5.95 -3.18
CA THR A 52 -10.10 -5.39 -2.61
C THR A 52 -9.82 -4.23 -1.66
N ASN A 53 -8.93 -4.43 -0.69
CA ASN A 53 -8.81 -3.56 0.48
C ASN A 53 -7.60 -2.62 0.45
N MET A 54 -6.48 -3.01 -0.17
CA MET A 54 -5.18 -2.31 -0.07
C MET A 54 -4.83 -1.48 -1.32
N ILE A 55 -5.79 -1.26 -2.21
CA ILE A 55 -5.60 -0.43 -3.41
C ILE A 55 -6.04 0.99 -3.11
N HIS A 56 -5.12 1.95 -3.24
CA HIS A 56 -5.47 3.35 -3.32
C HIS A 56 -6.38 3.52 -4.53
N GLY A 57 -7.63 3.92 -4.26
CA GLY A 57 -8.65 4.03 -5.29
C GLY A 57 -8.17 4.88 -6.47
N PRO A 58 -8.68 4.62 -7.68
CA PRO A 58 -8.34 5.43 -8.84
C PRO A 58 -8.57 6.90 -8.50
N CYS A 59 -7.56 7.72 -8.74
CA CYS A 59 -7.59 9.15 -8.51
C CYS A 59 -6.77 9.84 -9.62
N GLY A 60 -6.62 11.15 -9.54
CA GLY A 60 -5.92 11.89 -10.57
C GLY A 60 -6.76 11.99 -11.83
N ILE A 61 -6.15 11.64 -12.97
CA ILE A 61 -6.82 11.67 -14.28
C ILE A 61 -7.95 10.63 -14.35
N LEU A 62 -7.77 9.48 -13.68
CA LEU A 62 -8.75 8.39 -13.67
C LEU A 62 -10.01 8.73 -12.87
N ASN A 63 -9.89 9.56 -11.83
CA ASN A 63 -11.02 10.06 -11.08
C ASN A 63 -10.66 11.36 -10.34
N ARG A 64 -11.06 12.50 -10.90
CA ARG A 64 -10.82 13.82 -10.30
C ARG A 64 -11.71 14.11 -9.09
N SER A 65 -12.80 13.35 -8.92
CA SER A 65 -13.75 13.51 -7.81
C SER A 65 -13.37 12.74 -6.54
N SER A 66 -12.31 11.92 -6.60
CA SER A 66 -11.86 11.14 -5.44
C SER A 66 -11.55 12.07 -4.24
N PRO A 67 -11.93 11.70 -3.00
CA PRO A 67 -11.74 12.55 -1.81
C PRO A 67 -10.29 12.94 -1.52
N CYS A 68 -9.33 12.19 -2.05
CA CYS A 68 -7.91 12.49 -1.91
C CYS A 68 -7.42 13.61 -2.84
N MET A 69 -8.24 14.08 -3.78
CA MET A 69 -7.89 15.08 -4.78
C MET A 69 -8.03 16.50 -4.23
N VAL A 70 -6.95 17.27 -4.27
CA VAL A 70 -6.91 18.70 -3.93
C VAL A 70 -6.07 19.41 -5.00
N ASP A 71 -6.57 20.53 -5.55
CA ASP A 71 -5.91 21.30 -6.61
C ASP A 71 -5.43 20.44 -7.80
N GLY A 72 -6.25 19.45 -8.17
CA GLY A 72 -5.97 18.53 -9.28
C GLY A 72 -4.88 17.49 -9.00
N LYS A 73 -4.37 17.39 -7.76
CA LYS A 73 -3.35 16.43 -7.35
C LYS A 73 -3.86 15.52 -6.23
N CYS A 74 -3.42 14.26 -6.24
CA CYS A 74 -3.66 13.36 -5.12
C CYS A 74 -2.80 13.80 -3.93
N THR A 75 -3.44 14.12 -2.81
CA THR A 75 -2.77 14.50 -1.54
C THR A 75 -1.84 13.42 -1.01
N LYS A 76 -2.12 12.15 -1.33
CA LYS A 76 -1.29 10.98 -0.98
C LYS A 76 -0.23 10.64 -2.05
N ARG A 77 -0.15 11.43 -3.13
CA ARG A 77 0.80 11.32 -4.24
C ARG A 77 0.76 9.96 -4.94
N PHE A 78 -0.43 9.49 -5.26
CA PHE A 78 -0.63 8.31 -6.12
C PHE A 78 -0.87 8.73 -7.58
N PRO A 79 -0.48 7.90 -8.57
CA PRO A 79 0.28 6.65 -8.42
C PRO A 79 1.72 6.89 -7.94
N LYS A 80 2.31 5.93 -7.21
CA LYS A 80 3.71 5.98 -6.77
C LYS A 80 4.65 5.54 -7.89
N ASP A 81 5.92 5.94 -7.80
CA ASP A 81 6.96 5.47 -8.72
C ASP A 81 7.33 4.00 -8.42
N PHE A 82 7.79 3.29 -9.46
CA PHE A 82 8.38 1.96 -9.29
C PHE A 82 9.78 2.06 -8.69
N ILE A 83 10.14 1.07 -7.87
CA ILE A 83 11.47 0.94 -7.29
C ILE A 83 11.75 -0.55 -7.04
N ASN A 84 12.90 -1.03 -7.49
CA ASN A 84 13.20 -2.47 -7.45
C ASN A 84 13.62 -2.97 -6.06
N ASP A 85 14.04 -2.06 -5.17
CA ASP A 85 14.56 -2.38 -3.85
C ASP A 85 14.03 -1.39 -2.80
N THR A 86 13.91 -1.87 -1.56
CA THR A 86 13.52 -1.02 -0.43
C THR A 86 14.69 -0.15 -0.01
N VAL A 87 14.49 1.17 0.02
CA VAL A 87 15.50 2.14 0.43
C VAL A 87 15.16 2.66 1.83
N THR A 88 16.07 2.42 2.77
CA THR A 88 15.95 2.94 4.14
C THR A 88 16.62 4.32 4.23
N HIS A 89 15.87 5.34 4.66
CA HIS A 89 16.41 6.67 4.91
C HIS A 89 16.62 6.90 6.41
N ILE A 90 17.58 7.76 6.75
CA ILE A 90 17.99 8.05 8.14
C ILE A 90 16.94 8.89 8.89
N ASP A 91 16.12 9.69 8.20
CA ASP A 91 15.18 10.65 8.80
C ASP A 91 13.75 10.56 8.21
N GLY A 92 13.27 9.36 7.85
CA GLY A 92 11.95 9.26 7.20
C GLY A 92 11.36 7.85 7.13
N TYR A 93 10.21 7.76 6.48
CA TYR A 93 9.62 6.48 6.08
C TYR A 93 10.51 5.78 5.04
N PRO A 94 10.68 4.44 5.12
CA PRO A 94 11.32 3.70 4.05
C PRO A 94 10.56 3.87 2.74
N ILE A 95 11.29 3.93 1.63
CA ILE A 95 10.69 3.78 0.31
C ILE A 95 10.64 2.28 0.03
N TYR A 96 9.45 1.69 0.11
CA TYR A 96 9.25 0.25 -0.09
C TYR A 96 9.43 -0.15 -1.56
N ARG A 97 10.02 -1.32 -1.77
CA ARG A 97 10.10 -2.01 -3.06
C ARG A 97 8.72 -2.10 -3.71
N ARG A 98 8.66 -1.63 -4.95
CA ARG A 98 7.47 -1.60 -5.80
C ARG A 98 7.87 -1.92 -7.24
N ARG A 99 7.91 -3.20 -7.61
CA ARG A 99 8.36 -3.61 -8.94
C ARG A 99 7.31 -3.36 -10.01
N SER A 100 7.75 -3.03 -11.22
CA SER A 100 6.92 -3.06 -12.42
C SER A 100 6.64 -4.50 -12.84
N THR A 101 5.64 -4.71 -13.71
CA THR A 101 5.34 -6.03 -14.29
C THR A 101 6.53 -6.62 -15.05
N GLU A 102 7.32 -5.79 -15.73
CA GLU A 102 8.58 -6.18 -16.38
C GLU A 102 9.64 -6.70 -15.41
N ASN A 103 9.58 -6.29 -14.14
CA ASN A 103 10.50 -6.71 -13.08
C ASN A 103 9.85 -7.69 -12.08
N GLY A 104 8.82 -8.43 -12.52
CA GLY A 104 8.15 -9.45 -11.71
C GLY A 104 7.19 -8.89 -10.65
N GLY A 105 6.72 -7.66 -10.82
CA GLY A 105 5.52 -7.14 -10.16
C GLY A 105 4.24 -7.67 -10.81
N GLN A 106 3.10 -7.46 -10.16
CA GLN A 106 1.80 -7.93 -10.62
C GLN A 106 0.88 -6.74 -10.96
N SER A 107 -0.13 -7.00 -11.78
CA SER A 107 -1.24 -6.08 -12.03
C SER A 107 -2.56 -6.85 -12.16
N PHE A 108 -3.69 -6.15 -12.09
CA PHE A 108 -5.00 -6.74 -12.30
C PHE A 108 -5.97 -5.73 -12.92
N ILE A 109 -6.97 -6.23 -13.65
CA ILE A 109 -8.01 -5.38 -14.22
C ILE A 109 -9.08 -5.07 -13.18
N LYS A 110 -9.40 -3.79 -13.02
CA LYS A 110 -10.50 -3.30 -12.19
C LYS A 110 -11.45 -2.46 -13.02
N THR A 111 -12.71 -2.88 -13.07
CA THR A 111 -13.76 -2.10 -13.76
C THR A 111 -14.23 -0.95 -12.88
N ILE A 112 -14.04 0.29 -13.36
CA ILE A 112 -14.46 1.52 -12.69
C ILE A 112 -15.25 2.35 -13.70
N SER A 113 -16.48 2.76 -13.35
CA SER A 113 -17.34 3.59 -14.20
C SER A 113 -17.50 3.05 -15.63
N ASN A 114 -17.68 1.73 -15.76
CA ASN A 114 -17.79 0.98 -17.03
C ASN A 114 -16.54 1.01 -17.92
N ALA A 115 -15.37 1.33 -17.35
CA ALA A 115 -14.08 1.21 -18.01
C ALA A 115 -13.19 0.23 -17.27
N ASP A 116 -12.51 -0.65 -18.02
CA ASP A 116 -11.51 -1.55 -17.49
C ASP A 116 -10.19 -0.80 -17.34
N ILE A 117 -9.65 -0.80 -16.13
CA ILE A 117 -8.40 -0.12 -15.79
C ILE A 117 -7.42 -1.16 -15.28
N ASP A 118 -6.23 -1.19 -15.85
CA ASP A 118 -5.12 -2.00 -15.35
C ASP A 118 -4.50 -1.32 -14.12
N ILE A 119 -4.61 -1.99 -12.97
CA ILE A 119 -4.10 -1.53 -11.69
C ILE A 119 -2.86 -2.34 -11.36
N ASP A 120 -1.71 -1.68 -11.38
CA ASP A 120 -0.43 -2.25 -11.01
C ASP A 120 -0.01 -1.88 -9.59
N ASN A 121 1.19 -2.33 -9.22
CA ASN A 121 1.78 -2.07 -7.92
C ASN A 121 1.80 -0.58 -7.54
N ARG A 122 1.77 0.41 -8.44
CA ARG A 122 1.80 1.86 -8.12
C ARG A 122 0.64 2.36 -7.28
N TRP A 123 -0.44 1.59 -7.21
CA TRP A 123 -1.65 1.93 -6.48
C TRP A 123 -1.75 1.27 -5.11
N VAL A 124 -0.86 0.35 -4.77
CA VAL A 124 -0.94 -0.39 -3.50
C VAL A 124 -0.50 0.49 -2.32
N VAL A 125 -1.33 0.50 -1.27
CA VAL A 125 -1.03 1.10 0.03
C VAL A 125 -0.21 0.09 0.86
N PRO A 126 0.80 0.52 1.65
CA PRO A 126 1.59 -0.39 2.48
C PRO A 126 0.74 -1.27 3.38
N TYR A 127 1.02 -2.56 3.40
CA TYR A 127 0.24 -3.53 4.17
C TYR A 127 1.14 -4.61 4.74
N SER A 128 0.70 -5.23 5.84
CA SER A 128 1.32 -6.46 6.33
C SER A 128 0.54 -7.66 5.81
N PRO A 129 1.18 -8.62 5.09
CA PRO A 129 0.53 -9.84 4.63
C PRO A 129 -0.15 -10.63 5.75
N LEU A 130 0.50 -10.68 6.93
CA LEU A 130 -0.02 -11.35 8.11
C LEU A 130 -1.31 -10.67 8.59
N LEU A 131 -1.26 -9.37 8.89
CA LEU A 131 -2.42 -8.65 9.45
C LEU A 131 -3.57 -8.59 8.45
N SER A 132 -3.27 -8.41 7.16
CA SER A 132 -4.29 -8.36 6.12
C SER A 132 -5.06 -9.67 6.02
N LYS A 133 -4.35 -10.82 6.06
CA LYS A 133 -5.00 -12.15 6.08
C LYS A 133 -5.77 -12.41 7.38
N THR A 134 -5.21 -12.01 8.53
CA THR A 134 -5.85 -12.25 9.82
C THR A 134 -7.18 -11.51 9.96
N PHE A 135 -7.26 -10.28 9.46
CA PHE A 135 -8.41 -9.40 9.71
C PHE A 135 -9.30 -9.15 8.49
N ASN A 136 -8.85 -9.52 7.28
CA ASN A 136 -9.56 -9.25 6.02
C ASN A 136 -10.07 -7.80 5.92
N ALA A 137 -9.16 -6.86 6.16
CA ALA A 137 -9.47 -5.46 6.42
C ALA A 137 -8.46 -4.53 5.74
N HIS A 138 -8.81 -3.25 5.59
CA HIS A 138 -7.87 -2.24 5.11
C HIS A 138 -6.95 -1.83 6.28
N ILE A 139 -5.72 -2.35 6.31
CA ILE A 139 -4.76 -2.11 7.39
C ILE A 139 -3.48 -1.52 6.79
N ASN A 140 -3.34 -0.19 6.85
CA ASN A 140 -2.09 0.46 6.44
C ASN A 140 -1.01 0.20 7.50
N VAL A 141 0.13 -0.32 7.09
CA VAL A 141 1.27 -0.59 7.98
C VAL A 141 2.50 0.10 7.44
N GLU A 142 3.07 1.01 8.25
CA GLU A 142 4.28 1.73 7.88
C GLU A 142 5.37 1.55 8.96
N SER A 143 6.58 1.28 8.49
CA SER A 143 7.79 1.30 9.31
C SER A 143 8.27 2.73 9.48
N CYS A 144 8.65 3.07 10.70
CA CYS A 144 9.11 4.39 11.08
C CYS A 144 10.37 4.25 11.95
N SER A 145 11.41 5.03 11.60
CA SER A 145 12.74 4.97 12.22
C SER A 145 13.10 6.21 13.04
N SER A 146 12.25 7.23 13.10
CA SER A 146 12.54 8.50 13.77
C SER A 146 11.28 9.25 14.19
N VAL A 147 11.35 9.98 15.32
CA VAL A 147 10.29 10.89 15.81
C VAL A 147 9.95 11.97 14.78
N LYS A 148 10.92 12.38 13.95
CA LYS A 148 10.70 13.38 12.88
C LYS A 148 9.77 12.89 11.77
N SER A 149 9.50 11.58 11.72
CA SER A 149 8.65 10.97 10.71
C SER A 149 7.17 10.91 11.12
N ILE A 150 6.81 11.29 12.36
CA ILE A 150 5.41 11.38 12.82
C ILE A 150 4.87 12.80 12.60
#